data_AF-A0A2S9ZXA6-F1
#
_entry.id   AF-A0A2S9ZXA6-F1
#
_cell.length_a   1.000
_cell.length_b   1.000
_cell.length_c   1.000
_cell.angle_alpha   90.00
_cell.angle_beta   90.00
_cell.angle_gamma   90.00
#
_symmetry.space_group_name_H-M   'P 1'
#
loop_
_entity.id
_entity.type
_entity.pdbx_description
1 polymer ?
#
loop_
_entity_poly.entity_id
_entity_poly.type
_entity_poly.pdbx_seq_one_letter_code
_entity_poly.pdbx_strand_id
1 'polypeptide(L)'
;MVRRLVGHKILRVLKSNGLAPQIPEDLYCLIKKAVQVRKHLERNRNDKDSKFRLILIESRIHRLARYYRTKGQLAPTFKYEAASASTMIA
;
A
#
# COMPACT_ATOMS: atom_id res chain seq x y z
N MET A 1 -22.03 7.13 1.74
CA MET A 1 -22.76 8.42 1.81
C MET A 1 -22.31 9.41 0.72
N VAL A 2 -21.01 9.61 0.46
CA VAL A 2 -20.48 10.58 -0.53
C VAL A 2 -20.99 10.43 -1.98
N ARG A 3 -21.07 9.19 -2.51
CA ARG A 3 -21.55 8.94 -3.88
C ARG A 3 -22.98 9.44 -4.13
N ARG A 4 -23.81 9.47 -3.08
CA ARG A 4 -25.21 9.89 -3.16
C ARG A 4 -25.35 11.42 -3.26
N LEU A 5 -24.38 12.16 -2.73
CA LEU A 5 -24.35 13.62 -2.71
C LEU A 5 -23.62 14.20 -3.93
N VAL A 6 -22.49 13.61 -4.33
CA VAL A 6 -21.61 14.14 -5.39
C VAL A 6 -21.80 13.40 -6.73
N GLY A 7 -22.62 12.34 -6.77
CA GLY A 7 -22.83 11.50 -7.96
C GLY A 7 -21.62 10.63 -8.37
N HIS A 8 -20.46 10.87 -7.77
CA HIS A 8 -19.19 10.23 -8.09
C HIS A 8 -18.52 9.60 -6.85
N LYS A 9 -17.65 8.60 -7.08
CA LYS A 9 -16.81 8.04 -6.02
C LYS A 9 -15.75 9.06 -5.59
N ILE A 10 -15.39 9.09 -4.31
CA ILE A 10 -14.44 10.08 -3.75
C ILE A 10 -13.09 10.09 -4.48
N LEU A 11 -12.58 8.92 -4.88
CA LEU A 11 -11.37 8.81 -5.71
C LEU A 11 -11.47 9.54 -7.06
N ARG A 12 -12.67 9.59 -7.66
CA ARG A 12 -12.89 10.31 -8.93
C ARG A 12 -12.87 11.81 -8.69
N VAL A 13 -13.47 12.28 -7.60
CA VAL A 13 -13.44 13.70 -7.20
C VAL A 13 -12.00 14.13 -6.91
N LEU A 14 -11.23 13.33 -6.17
CA LEU A 14 -9.81 13.61 -5.88
C LEU A 14 -8.96 13.68 -7.16
N LYS A 15 -9.19 12.77 -8.12
CA LYS A 15 -8.51 12.81 -9.43
C LYS A 15 -8.86 14.05 -10.23
N SER A 16 -10.13 14.45 -10.25
CA SER A 16 -10.58 15.66 -10.95
C SER A 16 -10.00 16.95 -10.36
N ASN A 17 -9.67 16.96 -9.06
CA ASN A 17 -9.03 18.10 -8.38
C ASN A 17 -7.50 18.02 -8.40
N GLY A 18 -6.89 17.02 -9.06
CA GLY A 18 -5.43 16.85 -9.08
C GLY A 18 -4.79 16.43 -7.76
N LEU A 19 -5.59 16.17 -6.72
CA LEU A 19 -5.16 15.79 -5.36
C LEU A 19 -5.07 14.27 -5.18
N ALA A 20 -5.12 13.50 -6.28
CA ALA A 20 -5.06 12.05 -6.19
C ALA A 20 -3.65 11.59 -5.80
N PRO A 21 -3.52 10.71 -4.79
CA PRO A 21 -2.23 10.18 -4.42
C PRO A 21 -1.66 9.34 -5.59
N GLN A 22 -0.36 9.48 -5.83
CA GLN A 22 0.37 8.73 -6.86
C GLN A 22 0.33 7.22 -6.63
N ILE A 23 0.29 6.82 -5.35
CA ILE A 23 0.15 5.43 -4.93
C ILE A 23 -1.28 5.21 -4.44
N PRO A 24 -1.97 4.14 -4.86
CA PRO A 24 -3.28 3.79 -4.32
C PRO A 24 -3.24 3.64 -2.80
N GLU A 25 -4.23 4.21 -2.11
CA GLU A 25 -4.26 4.28 -0.65
C GLU A 25 -4.25 2.91 0.04
N ASP A 26 -4.88 1.90 -0.56
CA ASP A 26 -4.84 0.52 -0.08
C ASP A 26 -3.41 -0.03 -0.05
N LEU A 27 -2.61 0.29 -1.07
CA LEU A 27 -1.21 -0.16 -1.17
C LEU A 27 -0.36 0.59 -0.14
N TYR A 28 -0.54 1.92 -0.03
CA TYR A 28 0.14 2.75 0.97
C TYR A 28 -0.09 2.24 2.40
N CYS A 29 -1.35 1.96 2.77
CA CYS A 29 -1.69 1.47 4.11
C CYS A 29 -1.03 0.14 4.44
N LEU A 30 -0.94 -0.78 3.48
CA LEU A 30 -0.29 -2.08 3.69
C LEU A 30 1.22 -1.96 3.81
N ILE A 31 1.87 -1.14 2.97
CA ILE A 31 3.31 -0.86 3.07
C ILE A 31 3.60 -0.23 4.44
N LYS A 32 2.79 0.73 4.89
CA LYS A 32 2.94 1.37 6.21
C LYS A 32 2.88 0.37 7.34
N LYS A 33 1.92 -0.57 7.29
CA LYS A 33 1.81 -1.66 8.26
C LYS A 33 3.02 -2.60 8.21
N ALA A 34 3.50 -2.94 7.02
CA ALA A 34 4.68 -3.80 6.85
C ALA A 34 5.94 -3.17 7.45
N VAL A 35 6.17 -1.87 7.24
CA VAL A 35 7.30 -1.13 7.82
C VAL A 35 7.24 -1.11 9.35
N GLN A 36 6.05 -0.89 9.92
CA GLN A 36 5.86 -0.93 11.38
C GLN A 36 6.15 -2.31 11.97
N VAL A 37 5.64 -3.39 11.36
CA VAL A 37 5.88 -4.76 11.80
C VAL A 37 7.36 -5.14 11.67
N ARG A 38 8.02 -4.70 10.61
CA ARG A 38 9.46 -4.90 10.42
C ARG A 38 10.27 -4.24 11.52
N LYS A 39 9.98 -2.97 11.84
CA LYS A 39 10.61 -2.24 12.96
C LYS A 39 10.37 -2.90 14.32
N HIS A 40 9.19 -3.49 14.53
CA HIS A 40 8.90 -4.29 15.73
C HIS A 40 9.78 -5.54 15.80
N LEU A 41 9.91 -6.27 14.69
CA LEU A 41 10.71 -7.50 14.59
C LEU A 41 12.23 -7.27 14.70
N GLU A 42 12.72 -6.09 14.36
CA GLU A 42 14.14 -5.72 14.56
C GLU A 42 14.52 -5.78 16.05
N ARG A 43 13.61 -5.36 16.93
CA ARG A 43 13.77 -5.41 18.39
C ARG A 43 13.36 -6.76 18.97
N ASN A 44 12.28 -7.35 18.45
CA ASN A 44 11.67 -8.59 18.96
C ASN A 44 11.86 -9.74 17.97
N ARG A 45 13.11 -10.19 17.78
CA ARG A 45 13.46 -11.19 16.76
C ARG A 45 12.84 -12.58 16.98
N ASN A 46 12.40 -12.90 18.19
CA ASN A 46 11.82 -14.19 18.55
C ASN A 46 10.30 -14.27 18.33
N ASP A 47 9.65 -13.16 17.96
CA ASP A 47 8.20 -13.12 17.70
C ASP A 47 7.87 -13.80 16.36
N LYS A 48 7.51 -15.09 16.44
CA LYS A 48 7.16 -15.91 15.28
C LYS A 48 5.81 -15.53 14.66
N ASP A 49 4.85 -15.08 15.46
CA ASP A 49 3.53 -14.69 14.98
C ASP A 49 3.61 -13.42 14.13
N SER A 50 4.35 -12.41 14.61
CA SER A 50 4.59 -11.19 13.85
C SER A 50 5.36 -11.45 12.54
N LYS A 51 6.31 -12.39 12.52
CA LYS A 51 6.98 -12.83 11.27
C LYS A 51 6.00 -13.43 10.28
N PHE A 52 5.13 -14.33 10.73
CA PHE A 52 4.11 -14.93 9.89
C PHE A 52 3.15 -13.87 9.32
N ARG A 53 2.69 -12.95 10.17
CA ARG A 53 1.83 -11.84 9.76
C ARG A 53 2.51 -10.89 8.77
N LEU A 54 3.81 -10.65 8.90
CA LEU A 54 4.58 -9.86 7.93
C LEU A 54 4.54 -10.51 6.53
N ILE A 55 4.77 -11.82 6.43
CA ILE A 55 4.72 -12.57 5.17
C ILE A 55 3.34 -12.44 4.50
N LEU A 56 2.27 -12.52 5.28
CA LEU A 56 0.90 -12.34 4.77
C LEU A 56 0.67 -10.93 4.22
N ILE A 57 1.18 -9.90 4.90
CA ILE A 57 1.07 -8.50 4.46
C ILE A 57 1.86 -8.30 3.16
N GLU A 58 3.11 -8.79 3.08
CA GLU A 58 3.94 -8.70 1.88
C GLU A 58 3.30 -9.44 0.69
N SER A 59 2.72 -10.61 0.93
CA SER A 59 1.96 -11.36 -0.09
C SER A 59 0.76 -10.57 -0.63
N ARG A 60 0.04 -9.85 0.24
CA ARG A 60 -1.07 -8.96 -0.18
C ARG A 60 -0.58 -7.77 -0.98
N ILE A 61 0.54 -7.16 -0.60
CA ILE A 61 1.17 -6.05 -1.32
C ILE A 61 1.53 -6.51 -2.74
N HIS A 62 2.19 -7.66 -2.90
CA HIS A 62 2.54 -8.19 -4.23
C HIS A 62 1.32 -8.42 -5.11
N ARG A 63 0.23 -8.95 -4.54
CA ARG A 63 -1.02 -9.19 -5.28
C ARG A 63 -1.66 -7.87 -5.75
N LEU A 64 -1.72 -6.86 -4.88
CA LEU A 64 -2.27 -5.56 -5.24
C LEU A 64 -1.37 -4.81 -6.24
N ALA A 65 -0.05 -4.85 -6.05
CA ALA A 65 0.90 -4.27 -6.99
C ALA A 65 0.76 -4.89 -8.39
N ARG A 66 0.52 -6.21 -8.50
CA ARG A 66 0.19 -6.86 -9.79
C ARG A 66 -1.10 -6.31 -10.38
N TYR A 67 -2.18 -6.22 -9.58
CA TYR A 67 -3.46 -5.70 -10.03
C TYR A 67 -3.37 -4.26 -10.57
N TYR A 68 -2.71 -3.37 -9.84
CA TYR A 68 -2.59 -1.96 -10.24
C TYR A 68 -1.67 -1.75 -11.44
N ARG A 69 -0.64 -2.59 -11.62
CA ARG A 69 0.15 -2.63 -12.86
C ARG A 69 -0.71 -3.01 -14.06
N THR A 70 -1.53 -4.06 -13.96
CA THR A 70 -2.45 -4.47 -15.04
C THR A 70 -3.50 -3.39 -15.36
N LYS A 71 -3.95 -2.63 -14.36
CA LYS A 71 -4.91 -1.53 -14.53
C LYS A 71 -4.28 -0.22 -15.00
N GLY A 72 -2.96 -0.15 -15.22
CA GLY A 72 -2.26 1.06 -15.66
C GLY A 72 -2.24 2.19 -14.63
N GLN A 73 -2.52 1.88 -13.35
CA GLN A 73 -2.51 2.87 -12.27
C GLN A 73 -1.14 2.97 -11.59
N LEU A 74 -0.22 2.07 -11.93
CA LEU A 74 1.14 2.01 -11.40
C LEU A 74 2.11 1.80 -12.56
N ALA A 75 3.31 2.36 -12.45
CA ALA A 75 4.36 2.12 -13.43
C ALA A 75 4.65 0.61 -13.56
N PRO A 76 4.88 0.08 -14.77
CA PRO A 76 5.23 -1.33 -14.97
C PRO A 76 6.50 -1.75 -14.21
N THR A 77 7.42 -0.79 -14.04
CA THR A 77 8.68 -0.91 -13.30
C THR A 77 8.52 -0.92 -11.78
N PHE A 78 7.31 -0.66 -11.26
CA PHE A 78 7.09 -0.64 -9.83
C PHE A 78 7.31 -2.03 -9.23
N LYS A 79 8.26 -2.10 -8.30
CA LYS A 79 8.57 -3.29 -7.51
C LYS A 79 8.56 -2.92 -6.04
N TYR A 80 7.85 -3.70 -5.23
CA TYR A 80 7.92 -3.57 -3.78
C TYR A 80 9.23 -4.20 -3.31
N GLU A 81 10.12 -3.36 -2.78
CA GLU A 81 11.33 -3.78 -2.10
C GLU A 81 11.29 -3.26 -0.68
N ALA A 82 11.42 -4.17 0.27
CA ALA A 82 11.14 -3.82 1.65
C ALA A 82 12.22 -2.96 2.32
N ALA A 83 13.40 -2.84 1.69
CA ALA A 83 14.41 -1.85 2.04
C ALA A 83 14.02 -0.42 1.62
N SER A 84 13.31 -0.29 0.49
CA SER A 84 12.85 0.99 -0.08
C SER A 84 11.46 1.38 0.40
N ALA A 85 10.76 0.48 1.11
CA ALA A 85 9.40 0.68 1.59
C ALA A 85 9.26 1.89 2.54
N SER A 86 10.29 2.17 3.35
CA SER A 86 10.33 3.35 4.23
C SER A 86 10.34 4.67 3.45
N THR A 87 11.08 4.73 2.34
CA THR A 87 11.18 5.90 1.46
C THR A 87 9.88 6.16 0.69
N MET A 88 9.08 5.12 0.44
CA MET A 88 7.79 5.25 -0.24
C MET A 88 6.66 5.85 0.63
N ILE A 89 6.87 5.93 1.94
CA ILE A 89 5.88 6.42 2.91
C ILE A 89 6.27 7.79 3.49
N ALA A 90 7.54 8.18 3.35
CA ALA A 90 8.08 9.49 3.75
C ALA A 90 7.58 10.59 2.80
#